data_AF-A0AAD9NEZ1-F1
#
_entry.id   AF-A0AAD9NEZ1-F1
#
_cell.length_a   1.000
_cell.length_b   1.000
_cell.length_c   1.000
_cell.angle_alpha   90.00
_cell.angle_beta   90.00
_cell.angle_gamma   90.00
#
_symmetry.space_group_name_H-M   'P 1'
#
loop_
_entity.id
_entity.type
_entity.pdbx_description
1 polymer ?
#
loop_
_entity_poly.entity_id
_entity_poly.type
_entity_poly.pdbx_seq_one_letter_code
_entity_poly.pdbx_strand_id
1 'polypeptide(L)'
;MVLLNGFHDNGLQFFTKYTSKKGRDLEENPYACMMFFWEALYKVVRIQGSVEKLSEEVSTKHFHMQPRHIQLTTFVSPQSSPIAETFGADFGAAMEKFKDELIPIPKPETWGGYLLKPDHVEFWQGHADRFPDRFVFRKPAREETVDPRVTHEGDNGWWYERLAP
;
A
#
# COMPACT_ATOMS: atom_id res chain seq x y z
N MET A 1 -1.08 9.53 2.33
CA MET A 1 0.16 8.71 2.30
C MET A 1 -0.04 7.44 3.10
N VAL A 2 0.67 6.37 2.74
CA VAL A 2 0.77 5.11 3.49
C VAL A 2 2.24 4.66 3.49
N LEU A 3 2.62 3.76 4.39
CA LEU A 3 3.94 3.14 4.40
C LEU A 3 3.88 1.79 3.67
N LEU A 4 4.94 1.48 2.94
CA LEU A 4 5.19 0.12 2.46
C LEU A 4 5.71 -0.70 3.64
N ASN A 5 4.99 -1.76 4.01
CA ASN A 5 5.31 -2.58 5.18
C ASN A 5 6.00 -3.90 4.82
N GLY A 6 6.04 -4.26 3.55
CA GLY A 6 6.73 -5.43 3.03
C GLY A 6 6.53 -5.54 1.52
N PHE A 7 7.44 -6.22 0.84
CA PHE A 7 7.27 -6.62 -0.56
C PHE A 7 7.80 -8.04 -0.72
N HIS A 8 7.09 -8.84 -1.51
CA HIS A 8 7.43 -10.21 -1.84
C HIS A 8 7.16 -10.44 -3.32
N ASP A 9 7.51 -11.63 -3.83
CA ASP A 9 7.33 -12.00 -5.24
C ASP A 9 5.89 -11.83 -5.75
N ASN A 10 4.91 -11.87 -4.84
CA ASN A 10 3.50 -11.74 -5.17
C ASN A 10 2.92 -10.33 -4.99
N GLY A 11 3.64 -9.35 -4.43
CA GLY A 11 3.13 -7.98 -4.31
C GLY A 11 3.67 -7.14 -3.15
N LEU A 12 3.04 -5.99 -2.95
CA LEU A 12 3.40 -4.96 -1.98
C LEU A 12 2.37 -4.86 -0.86
N GLN A 13 2.82 -4.94 0.39
CA GLN A 13 1.96 -4.96 1.56
C GLN A 13 1.87 -3.58 2.23
N PHE A 14 0.65 -3.20 2.61
CA PHE A 14 0.38 -2.01 3.40
C PHE A 14 -0.80 -2.26 4.35
N PHE A 15 -0.85 -1.55 5.48
CA PHE A 15 -1.87 -1.77 6.52
C PHE A 15 -2.69 -0.51 6.77
N THR A 16 -3.99 -0.69 7.01
CA THR A 16 -4.93 0.42 7.19
C THR A 16 -6.22 -0.04 7.90
N LYS A 17 -7.09 0.90 8.26
CA LYS A 17 -8.48 0.57 8.62
C LYS A 17 -9.29 0.27 7.36
N TYR A 18 -9.96 -0.88 7.33
CA TYR A 18 -10.93 -1.27 6.30
C TYR A 18 -12.12 -0.30 6.25
N THR A 19 -12.47 0.30 7.40
CA THR A 19 -13.56 1.28 7.49
C THR A 19 -13.15 2.69 7.10
N SER A 20 -11.87 2.96 6.79
CA SER A 20 -11.43 4.29 6.32
C SER A 20 -11.92 4.58 4.91
N LYS A 21 -11.78 5.82 4.43
CA LYS A 21 -12.14 6.16 3.05
C LYS A 21 -11.45 5.24 2.03
N LYS A 22 -10.13 5.05 2.13
CA LYS A 22 -9.39 4.17 1.20
C LYS A 22 -9.81 2.71 1.32
N GLY A 23 -10.17 2.26 2.53
CA GLY A 23 -10.61 0.89 2.75
C GLY A 23 -11.95 0.60 2.07
N ARG A 24 -12.89 1.57 2.13
CA ARG A 24 -14.15 1.50 1.40
C ARG A 24 -13.96 1.60 -0.11
N ASP A 25 -13.14 2.54 -0.58
CA ASP A 25 -12.82 2.67 -2.01
C ASP A 25 -12.22 1.36 -2.57
N LEU A 26 -11.36 0.66 -1.80
CA LEU A 26 -10.76 -0.63 -2.18
C LEU A 26 -11.72 -1.82 -2.08
N GLU A 27 -12.73 -1.75 -1.21
CA GLU A 27 -13.79 -2.77 -1.13
C GLU A 27 -14.67 -2.72 -2.38
N GLU A 28 -14.98 -1.51 -2.86
CA GLU A 28 -15.81 -1.27 -4.04
C GLU A 28 -15.03 -1.49 -5.34
N ASN A 29 -13.75 -1.09 -5.36
CA ASN A 29 -12.87 -1.19 -6.52
C ASN A 29 -11.48 -1.68 -6.10
N PRO A 30 -11.17 -2.98 -6.21
CA PRO A 30 -9.94 -3.58 -5.70
C PRO A 30 -8.75 -3.34 -6.63
N TYR A 31 -8.56 -2.10 -7.08
CA TYR A 31 -7.44 -1.66 -7.91
C TYR A 31 -6.81 -0.41 -7.32
N ALA A 32 -5.49 -0.35 -7.33
CA ALA A 32 -4.77 0.79 -6.76
C ALA A 32 -3.51 1.13 -7.55
N CYS A 33 -2.99 2.32 -7.25
CA CYS A 33 -1.69 2.81 -7.72
C CYS A 33 -0.89 3.31 -6.51
N MET A 34 0.34 2.82 -6.36
CA MET A 34 1.33 3.37 -5.43
C MET A 34 2.36 4.19 -6.20
N MET A 35 2.74 5.33 -5.65
CA MET A 35 3.80 6.18 -6.18
C MET A 35 4.87 6.39 -5.12
N PHE A 36 6.10 6.01 -5.44
CA PHE A 36 7.29 6.31 -4.68
C PHE A 36 8.01 7.46 -5.37
N PHE A 37 8.24 8.55 -4.65
CA PHE A 37 8.97 9.70 -5.15
C PHE A 37 10.20 9.94 -4.28
N TRP A 38 11.37 9.88 -4.90
CA TRP A 38 12.66 10.16 -4.26
C TRP A 38 13.28 11.37 -4.93
N GLU A 39 12.95 12.55 -4.39
CA GLU A 39 13.40 13.85 -4.91
C GLU A 39 14.92 13.91 -5.11
N ALA A 40 15.69 13.55 -4.08
CA ALA A 40 17.15 13.60 -4.13
C ALA A 40 17.79 12.69 -5.19
N LEU A 41 17.03 11.70 -5.69
CA LEU A 41 17.47 10.80 -6.76
C LEU A 41 16.88 11.15 -8.12
N TYR A 42 15.96 12.12 -8.17
CA TYR A 42 15.12 12.41 -9.33
C TYR A 42 14.45 11.14 -9.85
N LYS A 43 13.92 10.30 -8.96
CA LYS A 43 13.29 9.02 -9.30
C LYS A 43 11.82 8.98 -8.89
N VAL A 44 10.99 8.44 -9.77
CA VAL A 44 9.62 8.06 -9.47
C VAL A 44 9.43 6.59 -9.84
N VAL A 45 8.79 5.83 -8.96
CA VAL A 45 8.30 4.49 -9.27
C VAL A 45 6.79 4.48 -9.10
N ARG A 46 6.06 4.10 -10.15
CA ARG A 46 4.60 3.91 -10.10
C ARG A 46 4.28 2.44 -10.22
N ILE A 47 3.46 1.92 -9.33
CA ILE A 47 3.09 0.51 -9.30
C ILE A 47 1.58 0.43 -9.27
N GLN A 48 0.99 -0.29 -10.22
CA GLN A 48 -0.45 -0.45 -10.36
C GLN A 48 -0.80 -1.94 -10.35
N GLY A 49 -2.01 -2.22 -9.90
CA GLY A 49 -2.62 -3.53 -10.08
C GLY A 49 -3.75 -3.79 -9.10
N SER A 50 -4.18 -5.05 -9.08
CA SER A 50 -5.25 -5.51 -8.18
C SER A 50 -4.80 -5.53 -6.72
N VAL A 51 -5.75 -5.38 -5.80
CA VAL A 51 -5.53 -5.38 -4.35
C VAL A 51 -6.37 -6.46 -3.69
N GLU A 52 -5.75 -7.25 -2.83
CA GLU A 52 -6.43 -8.25 -2.00
C GLU A 52 -6.19 -8.01 -0.52
N LYS A 53 -7.14 -8.38 0.34
CA LYS A 53 -6.93 -8.36 1.80
C LYS A 53 -5.96 -9.47 2.18
N LEU A 54 -5.01 -9.16 3.06
CA LEU A 54 -4.18 -10.17 3.71
C LEU A 54 -5.04 -11.00 4.66
N SER A 55 -4.59 -12.22 4.96
CA SER A 55 -5.26 -13.07 5.94
C SER A 55 -5.32 -12.40 7.32
N GLU A 56 -6.30 -12.80 8.11
CA GLU A 56 -6.44 -12.34 9.49
C GLU A 56 -5.22 -12.70 10.34
N GLU A 57 -4.60 -13.86 10.08
CA GLU A 57 -3.36 -14.30 10.72
C GLU A 57 -2.19 -13.34 10.42
N VAL A 58 -1.97 -13.01 9.15
CA VAL A 58 -0.91 -12.08 8.74
C VAL A 58 -1.13 -10.70 9.33
N SER A 59 -2.39 -10.22 9.32
CA SER A 59 -2.77 -8.95 9.92
C SER A 59 -2.57 -8.92 11.44
N THR A 60 -2.95 -9.99 12.14
CA THR A 60 -2.78 -10.14 13.60
C THR A 60 -1.31 -10.17 13.98
N LYS A 61 -0.50 -10.95 13.27
CA LYS A 61 0.95 -10.98 13.46
C LYS A 61 1.56 -9.59 13.25
N HIS A 62 1.20 -8.89 12.17
CA HIS A 62 1.72 -7.55 11.91
C HIS A 62 1.32 -6.54 12.97
N PHE A 63 0.07 -6.57 13.43
CA PHE A 63 -0.43 -5.70 14.49
C PHE A 63 0.40 -5.83 15.77
N HIS A 64 0.64 -7.06 16.23
CA HIS A 64 1.37 -7.30 17.48
C HIS A 64 2.88 -7.06 17.38
N MET A 65 3.45 -6.98 16.16
CA MET A 65 4.83 -6.52 15.96
C MET A 65 4.99 -5.01 16.10
N GLN A 66 3.91 -4.23 16.02
CA GLN A 66 3.98 -2.77 16.13
C GLN A 66 4.32 -2.35 17.56
N PRO A 67 5.01 -1.22 17.77
CA PRO A 67 5.11 -0.59 19.07
C PRO A 67 3.73 -0.42 19.73
N ARG A 68 3.67 -0.61 21.06
CA ARG A 68 2.41 -0.60 21.82
C ARG A 68 1.58 0.68 21.60
N HIS A 69 2.23 1.84 21.49
CA HIS A 69 1.54 3.11 21.23
C HIS A 69 0.84 3.15 19.85
N ILE A 70 1.41 2.48 18.84
CA ILE A 70 0.79 2.34 17.51
C ILE A 70 -0.40 1.38 17.58
N GLN A 71 -0.26 0.26 18.30
CA GLN A 71 -1.38 -0.67 18.55
C GLN A 71 -2.56 0.04 19.22
N LEU A 72 -2.29 0.83 20.26
CA LEU A 72 -3.31 1.58 20.99
C LEU A 72 -3.99 2.64 20.10
N THR A 73 -3.22 3.43 19.37
CA THR A 73 -3.76 4.45 18.46
C THR A 73 -4.63 3.81 17.39
N THR A 74 -4.18 2.68 16.85
CA THR A 74 -4.95 1.89 15.88
C THR A 74 -6.22 1.31 16.50
N PHE A 75 -6.19 0.88 17.76
CA PHE A 75 -7.35 0.35 18.46
C PHE A 75 -8.46 1.41 18.60
N VAL A 76 -8.10 2.62 19.02
CA VAL A 76 -9.07 3.69 19.34
C VAL A 76 -9.52 4.47 18.11
N SER A 77 -8.63 4.71 17.14
CA SER A 77 -8.90 5.66 16.05
C SER A 77 -9.97 5.20 15.06
N PRO A 78 -11.08 5.95 14.88
CA PRO A 78 -12.02 5.76 13.79
C PRO A 78 -11.49 6.45 12.53
N GLN A 79 -10.41 5.93 11.95
CA GLN A 79 -9.68 6.56 10.84
C GLN A 79 -10.61 7.08 9.73
N SER A 80 -10.48 8.36 9.40
CA SER A 80 -11.28 9.06 8.37
C SER A 80 -12.73 9.38 8.74
N SER A 81 -13.14 9.23 10.01
CA SER A 81 -14.41 9.72 10.51
C SER A 81 -14.25 11.07 11.24
N PRO A 82 -15.27 11.95 11.23
CA PRO A 82 -15.33 13.09 12.14
C PRO A 82 -15.27 12.61 13.60
N ILE A 83 -14.56 13.36 14.45
CA ILE A 83 -14.45 13.07 15.89
C ILE A 83 -15.08 14.20 16.69
N ALA A 84 -15.69 13.86 17.82
CA ALA A 84 -16.15 14.84 18.79
C ALA A 84 -14.97 15.43 19.58
N GLU A 85 -15.15 16.59 20.19
CA GLU A 85 -14.14 17.20 21.09
C GLU A 85 -13.76 16.27 22.26
N THR A 86 -14.68 15.38 22.66
CA THR A 86 -14.48 14.40 23.73
C THR A 86 -13.57 13.23 23.36
N PHE A 87 -13.16 13.09 22.09
CA PHE A 87 -12.36 11.93 21.64
C PHE A 87 -11.03 11.77 22.39
N GLY A 88 -10.47 12.85 22.93
CA GLY A 88 -9.32 12.78 23.83
C GLY A 88 -9.58 11.97 25.10
N ALA A 89 -10.80 12.00 25.63
CA ALA A 89 -11.21 11.19 26.78
C ALA A 89 -11.33 9.70 26.42
N ASP A 90 -11.83 9.37 25.22
CA ASP A 90 -11.89 7.98 24.72
C ASP A 90 -10.49 7.38 24.60
N PHE A 91 -9.54 8.17 24.08
CA PHE A 91 -8.14 7.77 24.02
C PHE A 91 -7.52 7.60 25.41
N GLY A 92 -7.81 8.52 26.35
CA GLY A 92 -7.39 8.42 27.75
C GLY A 92 -7.93 7.17 28.45
N ALA A 93 -9.21 6.85 28.26
CA ALA A 93 -9.83 5.66 28.82
C ALA A 93 -9.20 4.37 28.27
N ALA A 94 -8.84 4.35 26.98
CA ALA A 94 -8.11 3.22 26.39
C ALA A 94 -6.69 3.09 26.94
N MET A 95 -5.96 4.21 27.12
CA MET A 95 -4.65 4.20 27.79
C MET A 95 -4.74 3.61 29.19
N GLU A 96 -5.75 4.01 29.98
CA GLU A 96 -5.95 3.50 31.34
C GLU A 96 -6.32 2.02 31.34
N LYS A 97 -7.20 1.59 30.43
CA LYS A 97 -7.59 0.17 30.26
C LYS A 97 -6.40 -0.73 29.93
N PHE A 98 -5.46 -0.23 29.12
CA PHE A 98 -4.28 -0.98 28.67
C PHE A 98 -2.97 -0.50 29.32
N LYS A 99 -3.05 0.10 30.52
CA LYS A 99 -1.88 0.59 31.26
C LYS A 99 -0.95 -0.53 31.70
N ASP A 100 -1.50 -1.69 32.02
CA ASP A 100 -0.74 -2.89 32.33
C ASP A 100 -0.24 -3.49 31.02
N GLU A 101 1.08 -3.53 30.85
CA GLU A 101 1.73 -4.04 29.65
C GLU A 101 1.47 -5.53 29.43
N LEU A 102 1.14 -6.29 30.49
CA LEU A 102 0.77 -7.70 30.41
C LEU A 102 -0.57 -7.93 29.71
N ILE A 103 -1.43 -6.91 29.65
CA ILE A 103 -2.71 -6.99 28.93
C ILE A 103 -2.44 -6.71 27.45
N PRO A 104 -2.67 -7.68 26.53
CA PRO A 104 -2.51 -7.46 25.11
C PRO A 104 -3.62 -6.55 24.58
N ILE A 105 -3.28 -5.61 23.72
CA ILE A 105 -4.25 -4.83 22.95
C ILE A 105 -4.71 -5.74 21.80
N PRO A 106 -6.01 -6.07 21.68
CA PRO A 106 -6.47 -6.91 20.58
C PRO A 106 -6.43 -6.12 19.26
N LYS A 107 -6.11 -6.80 18.16
CA LYS A 107 -6.25 -6.20 16.82
C LYS A 107 -7.75 -5.92 16.55
N PRO A 108 -8.13 -4.70 16.14
CA PRO A 108 -9.49 -4.44 15.69
C PRO A 108 -9.86 -5.25 14.44
N GLU A 109 -11.09 -5.76 14.36
CA GLU A 109 -11.62 -6.41 13.14
C GLU A 109 -11.63 -5.46 11.92
N THR A 110 -11.79 -4.16 12.20
CA THR A 110 -11.80 -3.09 11.19
C THR A 110 -10.40 -2.74 10.68
N TRP A 111 -9.35 -3.43 11.11
CA TRP A 111 -7.97 -3.15 10.72
C TRP A 111 -7.29 -4.41 10.19
N GLY A 112 -6.50 -4.22 9.13
CA GLY A 112 -5.62 -5.26 8.62
C GLY A 112 -4.85 -4.81 7.38
N GLY A 113 -4.25 -5.78 6.73
CA GLY A 113 -3.36 -5.57 5.60
C GLY A 113 -4.02 -5.77 4.25
N TYR A 114 -3.46 -5.11 3.26
CA TYR A 114 -3.73 -5.33 1.84
C TYR A 114 -2.43 -5.70 1.13
N LEU A 115 -2.54 -6.51 0.09
CA LEU A 115 -1.48 -6.82 -0.86
C LEU A 115 -1.85 -6.23 -2.23
N LEU A 116 -1.04 -5.30 -2.73
CA LEU A 116 -1.11 -4.84 -4.12
C LEU A 116 -0.30 -5.80 -4.98
N LYS A 117 -0.97 -6.49 -5.90
CA LYS A 117 -0.37 -7.41 -6.88
C LYS A 117 -0.08 -6.63 -8.16
N PRO A 118 1.20 -6.37 -8.49
CA PRO A 118 1.54 -5.51 -9.62
C PRO A 118 1.21 -6.21 -10.95
N ASP A 119 0.52 -5.50 -11.83
CA ASP A 119 0.37 -5.85 -13.25
C ASP A 119 0.98 -4.77 -14.18
N HIS A 120 1.37 -3.62 -13.60
CA HIS A 120 2.04 -2.53 -14.29
C HIS A 120 3.00 -1.79 -13.35
N VAL A 121 4.24 -1.58 -13.77
CA VAL A 121 5.30 -0.86 -13.03
C VAL A 121 5.99 0.13 -13.96
N GLU A 122 6.08 1.39 -13.56
CA GLU A 122 6.83 2.42 -14.27
C GLU A 122 8.03 2.86 -13.44
N PHE A 123 9.21 2.83 -14.05
CA PHE A 123 10.42 3.47 -13.55
C PHE A 123 10.67 4.75 -14.34
N TRP A 124 10.67 5.86 -13.63
CA TRP A 124 10.94 7.18 -14.18
C TRP A 124 12.24 7.73 -13.56
N GLN A 125 13.15 8.19 -14.42
CA GLN A 125 14.41 8.84 -14.04
C GLN A 125 14.47 10.22 -14.69
N GLY A 126 14.55 11.24 -13.84
CA GLY A 126 14.68 12.63 -14.26
C GLY A 126 16.07 12.93 -14.79
N HIS A 127 16.11 13.74 -15.84
CA HIS A 127 17.31 14.30 -16.46
C HIS A 127 17.20 15.84 -16.53
N ALA A 128 18.36 16.52 -16.53
CA ALA A 128 18.41 17.98 -16.51
C ALA A 128 17.88 18.64 -17.80
N ASP A 129 17.93 17.91 -18.92
CA ASP A 129 17.45 18.31 -20.24
C ASP A 129 15.92 18.21 -20.41
N ARG A 130 15.20 17.80 -19.35
CA ARG A 130 13.76 17.52 -19.35
C ARG A 130 13.35 16.38 -20.27
N PHE A 131 14.27 15.49 -20.61
CA PHE A 131 14.01 14.27 -21.35
C PHE A 131 14.21 13.03 -20.45
N PRO A 132 13.30 12.77 -19.50
CA PRO A 132 13.42 11.66 -18.57
C PRO A 132 13.40 10.30 -19.27
N ASP A 133 14.07 9.32 -18.66
CA ASP A 133 13.86 7.92 -19.01
C ASP A 133 12.58 7.40 -18.35
N ARG A 134 11.75 6.73 -19.15
CA ARG A 134 10.52 6.09 -18.68
C ARG A 134 10.50 4.66 -19.18
N PHE A 135 10.65 3.71 -18.28
CA PHE A 135 10.53 2.28 -18.59
C PHE A 135 9.28 1.74 -17.91
N VAL A 136 8.37 1.20 -18.71
CA VAL A 136 7.14 0.58 -18.23
C VAL A 136 7.25 -0.91 -18.41
N PHE A 137 7.01 -1.64 -17.32
CA PHE A 137 6.79 -3.08 -17.28
C PHE A 137 5.29 -3.34 -17.14
N ARG A 138 4.74 -4.26 -17.91
CA ARG A 138 3.32 -4.64 -17.84
C ARG A 138 3.10 -6.13 -18.12
N LYS A 139 2.04 -6.69 -17.56
CA LYS A 139 1.54 -8.00 -18.00
C LYS A 139 0.83 -7.84 -19.35
N PRO A 140 1.08 -8.72 -20.33
CA PRO A 140 0.41 -8.64 -21.63
C PRO A 140 -1.09 -8.93 -21.45
N ALA A 141 -1.93 -8.23 -22.22
CA ALA A 141 -3.34 -8.57 -22.30
C ALA A 141 -3.53 -9.85 -23.13
N ARG A 142 -4.65 -10.54 -22.92
CA ARG A 142 -4.99 -11.70 -23.73
C ARG A 142 -5.14 -11.29 -25.20
N GLU A 143 -4.48 -12.01 -26.09
CA GLU A 143 -4.53 -11.80 -27.55
C GLU A 143 -4.03 -10.40 -27.99
N GLU A 144 -3.13 -9.79 -27.20
CA GLU A 144 -2.53 -8.50 -27.52
C GLU A 144 -1.55 -8.60 -28.69
N THR A 145 -1.68 -7.70 -29.67
CA THR A 145 -0.69 -7.50 -30.74
C THR A 145 0.17 -6.28 -30.41
N VAL A 146 1.50 -6.45 -30.43
CA VAL A 146 2.47 -5.38 -30.11
C VAL A 146 3.45 -5.14 -31.26
N ASP A 147 4.10 -3.98 -31.25
CA ASP A 147 5.19 -3.66 -32.17
C ASP A 147 6.51 -4.25 -31.63
N PRO A 148 7.08 -5.28 -32.29
CA PRO A 148 8.27 -5.96 -31.80
C PRO A 148 9.53 -5.08 -31.82
N ARG A 149 9.47 -3.87 -32.41
CA ARG A 149 10.59 -2.92 -32.41
C ARG A 149 10.74 -2.15 -31.11
N VAL A 150 9.65 -2.03 -30.33
CA VAL A 150 9.60 -1.19 -29.11
C VAL A 150 9.14 -1.95 -27.87
N THR A 151 8.53 -3.12 -28.04
CA THR A 151 8.11 -3.99 -26.95
C THR A 151 9.11 -5.13 -26.80
N HIS A 152 9.57 -5.33 -25.56
CA HIS A 152 10.56 -6.33 -25.22
C HIS A 152 10.00 -7.30 -24.18
N GLU A 153 10.39 -8.57 -24.28
CA GLU A 153 10.07 -9.58 -23.28
C GLU A 153 11.02 -9.44 -22.08
N GLY A 154 10.45 -9.46 -20.88
CA GLY A 154 11.17 -9.53 -19.61
C GLY A 154 10.86 -10.84 -18.87
N ASP A 155 11.37 -10.95 -17.65
CA ASP A 155 11.25 -12.18 -16.87
C ASP A 155 9.81 -12.46 -16.44
N ASN A 156 9.50 -13.74 -16.19
CA ASN A 156 8.24 -14.20 -15.60
C ASN A 156 6.98 -13.70 -16.34
N GLY A 157 7.04 -13.57 -17.66
CA GLY A 157 5.92 -13.14 -18.50
C GLY A 157 5.58 -11.65 -18.35
N TRP A 158 6.54 -10.82 -17.97
CA TRP A 158 6.43 -9.37 -18.07
C TRP A 158 6.92 -8.90 -19.44
N TRP A 159 6.30 -7.87 -19.99
CA TRP A 159 6.82 -7.12 -21.13
C TRP A 159 7.26 -5.74 -20.67
N TYR A 160 8.19 -5.11 -21.39
CA TYR A 160 8.59 -3.73 -21.12
C TYR A 160 8.82 -2.90 -22.38
N GLU A 161 8.57 -1.60 -22.24
CA GLU A 161 8.62 -0.60 -23.30
C GLU A 161 9.25 0.69 -22.73
N ARG A 162 9.96 1.45 -23.58
CA ARG A 162 10.37 2.82 -23.22
C ARG A 162 9.30 3.80 -23.69
N LEU A 163 8.80 4.63 -22.78
CA LEU A 163 7.82 5.67 -23.11
C LEU A 163 8.51 7.02 -23.33
N ALA A 164 7.89 7.86 -24.18
CA ALA A 164 8.24 9.26 -24.25
C ALA A 164 7.93 9.96 -22.90
N PRO A 165 8.67 11.03 -22.54
CA PRO A 165 8.44 11.84 -21.34
C PRO A 165 6.97 12.18 -21.06
#